data_AF-A0A7W1MY92-F1
#
_entry.id   AF-A0A7W1MY92-F1
#
_cell.length_a   1.000
_cell.length_b   1.000
_cell.length_c   1.000
_cell.angle_alpha   90.00
_cell.angle_beta   90.00
_cell.angle_gamma   90.00
#
_symmetry.space_group_name_H-M   'P 1'
#
loop_
_entity.id
_entity.type
_entity.pdbx_description
1 polymer ?
#
loop_
_entity_poly.entity_id
_entity_poly.type
_entity_poly.pdbx_seq_one_letter_code
_entity_poly.pdbx_strand_id
1 'polypeptide(L)'
;MPPTTELLTLLRPLIDAPERAAIFADVDGTLAPIVEQADRARVPENTARLLGTLGRRFAIVACVSGRSATEARRLVGVGSLAYAGYHGAELLMPGTARPWQLPELEHGAD
;
A
#
# COMPACT_ATOMS: atom_id res chain seq x y z
N MET A 1 12.91 -5.49 -20.19
CA MET A 1 11.54 -5.71 -19.71
C MET A 1 10.87 -6.74 -20.61
N PRO A 2 10.02 -7.63 -20.07
CA PRO A 2 9.25 -8.53 -20.92
C PRO A 2 8.37 -7.71 -21.87
N PRO A 3 8.14 -8.19 -23.11
CA PRO A 3 7.22 -7.55 -24.04
C PRO A 3 5.82 -7.42 -23.41
N THR A 4 5.12 -6.32 -23.72
CA THR A 4 3.82 -5.98 -23.13
C THR A 4 2.81 -7.13 -23.18
N THR A 5 2.81 -7.91 -24.26
CA THR A 5 1.92 -9.08 -24.45
C THR A 5 2.14 -10.18 -23.42
N GLU A 6 3.40 -10.40 -23.02
CA GLU A 6 3.76 -11.40 -22.02
C GLU A 6 3.32 -10.95 -20.62
N LEU A 7 3.52 -9.67 -20.31
CA LEU A 7 3.04 -9.03 -19.09
C LEU A 7 1.51 -9.10 -18.94
N LEU A 8 0.77 -8.85 -20.02
CA LEU A 8 -0.69 -8.94 -20.02
C LEU A 8 -1.17 -10.38 -19.76
N THR A 9 -0.47 -11.36 -20.30
CA THR A 9 -0.77 -12.78 -20.04
C THR A 9 -0.60 -13.11 -18.57
N LEU A 10 0.49 -12.67 -17.95
CA LEU A 10 0.77 -12.90 -16.52
C LEU A 10 -0.22 -12.19 -15.60
N LEU A 11 -0.64 -10.97 -15.96
CA LEU A 11 -1.57 -10.18 -15.16
C LEU A 11 -3.04 -10.54 -15.40
N ARG A 12 -3.34 -11.36 -16.41
CA ARG A 12 -4.71 -11.70 -16.82
C ARG A 12 -5.59 -12.17 -15.66
N PRO A 13 -5.14 -13.05 -14.74
CA PRO A 13 -5.96 -13.48 -13.61
C PRO A 13 -6.34 -12.32 -12.67
N LEU A 14 -5.47 -11.34 -12.52
CA LEU A 14 -5.71 -10.15 -11.67
C LEU A 14 -6.64 -9.15 -12.37
N ILE A 15 -6.54 -9.04 -13.70
CA ILE A 15 -7.32 -8.10 -14.52
C ILE A 15 -8.76 -8.59 -14.73
N ASP A 16 -8.94 -9.90 -14.89
CA ASP A 16 -10.23 -10.51 -15.24
C ASP A 16 -11.18 -10.63 -14.04
N ALA A 17 -10.65 -10.74 -12.82
CA ALA A 17 -11.43 -10.81 -11.58
C ALA A 17 -10.82 -9.91 -10.49
N PRO A 18 -10.76 -8.58 -10.70
CA PRO A 18 -10.09 -7.66 -9.78
C PRO A 18 -10.74 -7.65 -8.38
N GLU A 19 -12.05 -7.86 -8.29
CA GLU A 19 -12.81 -7.99 -7.04
C GLU A 19 -12.44 -9.22 -6.22
N ARG A 20 -11.65 -10.15 -6.78
CA ARG A 20 -11.06 -11.30 -6.10
C ARG A 20 -9.54 -11.24 -6.00
N ALA A 21 -8.94 -10.13 -6.42
CA ALA A 21 -7.50 -9.92 -6.43
C ALA A 21 -7.09 -8.81 -5.45
N ALA A 22 -5.85 -8.87 -4.99
CA ALA A 22 -5.27 -7.88 -4.11
C ALA A 22 -3.93 -7.37 -4.67
N ILE A 23 -3.64 -6.09 -4.43
CA ILE A 23 -2.37 -5.46 -4.78
C ILE A 23 -1.70 -4.99 -3.49
N PHE A 24 -0.44 -5.40 -3.29
CA PHE A 24 0.39 -4.95 -2.19
C PHE A 24 1.61 -4.22 -2.76
N ALA A 25 1.90 -3.04 -2.24
CA ALA A 25 3.03 -2.24 -2.67
C ALA A 25 3.80 -1.72 -1.48
N ASP A 26 5.13 -1.79 -1.57
CA ASP A 26 6.01 -1.05 -0.66
C ASP A 26 5.90 0.47 -0.91
N VAL A 27 6.31 1.29 0.05
CA VAL A 27 6.22 2.75 -0.03
C VAL A 27 7.56 3.39 -0.39
N ASP A 28 8.54 3.35 0.51
CA ASP A 28 9.79 4.10 0.39
C ASP A 28 10.74 3.43 -0.62
N GLY A 29 11.07 4.14 -1.69
CA GLY A 29 11.86 3.60 -2.80
C GLY A 29 11.06 2.79 -3.82
N THR A 30 9.76 2.57 -3.57
CA THR A 30 8.85 1.89 -4.49
C THR A 30 7.79 2.86 -5.06
N LEU A 31 6.88 3.35 -4.22
CA LEU A 31 5.85 4.32 -4.62
C LEU A 31 6.29 5.77 -4.42
N ALA A 32 7.10 6.02 -3.39
CA ALA A 32 7.71 7.31 -3.11
C ALA A 32 9.21 7.22 -3.45
N PRO A 33 9.77 8.18 -4.20
CA PRO A 33 11.19 8.19 -4.51
C PRO A 33 12.04 8.32 -3.24
N ILE A 34 13.23 7.72 -3.25
CA ILE A 34 14.23 7.93 -2.20
C ILE A 34 14.72 9.37 -2.29
N VAL A 35 14.59 10.11 -1.20
CA VAL A 35 15.02 11.51 -1.08
C VAL A 35 15.96 11.65 0.12
N GLU A 36 16.77 12.71 0.13
CA GLU A 36 17.76 12.96 1.19
C GLU A 36 17.15 13.07 2.58
N GLN A 37 15.97 13.69 2.69
CA GLN A 37 15.23 13.85 3.95
C GLN A 37 13.94 13.03 3.89
N ALA A 38 13.89 11.96 4.69
CA ALA A 38 12.80 10.97 4.66
C ALA A 38 11.40 11.56 4.93
N ASP A 39 11.31 12.66 5.68
CA ASP A 39 10.06 13.37 5.98
C ASP A 39 9.50 14.18 4.79
N ARG A 40 10.33 14.41 3.76
CA ARG A 40 9.96 15.05 2.49
C ARG A 40 9.52 14.07 1.41
N ALA A 41 9.69 12.76 1.62
CA ALA A 41 9.22 11.74 0.69
C ALA A 41 7.70 11.85 0.50
N ARG A 42 7.21 11.84 -0.74
CA ARG A 42 5.77 11.81 -1.06
C ARG A 42 5.55 10.96 -2.29
N VAL A 43 4.42 10.25 -2.33
CA VAL A 43 4.01 9.57 -3.56
C VAL A 43 3.62 10.63 -4.59
N PRO A 44 4.15 10.56 -5.83
CA PRO A 44 3.75 11.46 -6.90
C PRO A 44 2.24 11.47 -7.12
N GLU A 45 1.68 12.64 -7.42
CA GLU A 45 0.22 12.83 -7.47
C GLU A 45 -0.48 11.93 -8.51
N ASN A 46 0.17 11.69 -9.65
CA ASN A 46 -0.32 10.75 -10.66
C ASN A 46 -0.39 9.31 -10.14
N THR A 47 0.61 8.86 -9.40
CA THR A 47 0.66 7.56 -8.74
C THR A 47 -0.44 7.46 -7.67
N ALA A 48 -0.62 8.49 -6.84
CA ALA A 48 -1.68 8.52 -5.84
C ALA A 48 -3.09 8.43 -6.47
N ARG A 49 -3.35 9.16 -7.57
CA ARG A 49 -4.61 9.07 -8.31
C ARG A 49 -4.85 7.66 -8.89
N LEU A 50 -3.80 7.03 -9.42
CA LEU A 50 -3.88 5.66 -9.94
C LEU A 50 -4.19 4.67 -8.80
N LEU A 51 -3.48 4.76 -7.68
CA LEU A 51 -3.73 3.92 -6.50
C LEU A 51 -5.16 4.08 -5.99
N GLY A 52 -5.69 5.30 -5.94
CA GLY A 52 -7.09 5.54 -5.58
C GLY A 52 -8.07 4.87 -6.55
N THR A 53 -7.75 4.81 -7.84
CA THR A 53 -8.55 4.12 -8.84
C THR A 53 -8.48 2.60 -8.68
N LEU A 54 -7.30 2.06 -8.41
CA LEU A 54 -7.10 0.64 -8.13
C LEU A 54 -7.83 0.22 -6.84
N GLY A 55 -7.75 1.04 -5.78
CA GLY A 55 -8.42 0.77 -4.50
C GLY A 55 -9.94 0.72 -4.57
N ARG A 56 -10.56 1.25 -5.63
CA ARG A 56 -12.01 1.12 -5.88
C ARG A 56 -12.37 -0.10 -6.74
N ARG A 57 -11.38 -0.71 -7.39
CA ARG A 57 -11.59 -1.79 -8.38
C ARG A 57 -11.18 -3.16 -7.85
N PHE A 58 -10.08 -3.21 -7.11
CA PHE A 58 -9.55 -4.45 -6.55
C PHE A 58 -10.18 -4.74 -5.19
N ALA A 59 -10.20 -6.02 -4.79
CA ALA A 59 -10.71 -6.42 -3.47
C ALA A 59 -9.97 -5.67 -2.35
N ILE A 60 -8.65 -5.60 -2.46
CA ILE A 60 -7.76 -4.90 -1.54
C ILE A 60 -6.63 -4.26 -2.34
N VAL A 61 -6.32 -3.01 -2.01
CA VAL A 61 -5.04 -2.38 -2.35
C VAL A 61 -4.43 -1.91 -1.05
N ALA A 62 -3.23 -2.38 -0.75
CA ALA A 62 -2.54 -2.12 0.51
C ALA A 62 -1.13 -1.60 0.28
N CYS A 63 -0.75 -0.60 1.06
CA CYS A 63 0.63 -0.14 1.17
C CYS A 63 1.28 -0.79 2.40
N VAL A 64 2.43 -1.44 2.21
CA VAL A 64 3.23 -2.04 3.28
C VAL A 64 4.44 -1.14 3.51
N SER A 65 4.73 -0.79 4.77
CA SER A 65 5.81 0.15 5.09
C SER A 65 6.46 -0.17 6.43
N GLY A 66 7.74 0.19 6.55
CA GLY A 66 8.42 0.25 7.85
C GLY A 66 7.99 1.43 8.73
N ARG A 67 7.35 2.45 8.14
CA ARG A 67 6.75 3.58 8.87
C ARG A 67 5.46 3.14 9.56
N SER A 68 4.94 3.96 10.47
CA SER A 68 3.58 3.74 10.96
C SER A 68 2.56 3.80 9.81
N ALA A 69 1.45 3.09 9.94
CA ALA A 69 0.36 3.06 8.96
C ALA A 69 -0.24 4.46 8.75
N THR A 70 -0.29 5.27 9.81
CA THR A 70 -0.76 6.66 9.71
C THR A 70 0.21 7.55 8.93
N GLU A 71 1.52 7.38 9.13
CA GLU A 71 2.53 8.10 8.39
C GLU A 71 2.59 7.65 6.92
N ALA A 72 2.54 6.34 6.67
CA ALA A 72 2.44 5.79 5.32
C ALA A 72 1.21 6.35 4.57
N ARG A 73 0.04 6.41 5.23
CA ARG A 73 -1.16 7.03 4.65
C ARG A 73 -0.96 8.51 4.32
N ARG A 74 -0.27 9.26 5.19
CA ARG A 74 0.06 10.68 4.94
C ARG A 74 0.97 10.86 3.74
N LEU A 75 1.94 9.97 3.55
CA LEU A 75 2.88 9.99 2.42
C LEU A 75 2.22 9.62 1.09
N VAL A 76 1.32 8.62 1.12
CA VAL A 76 0.60 8.12 -0.05
C VAL A 76 -0.57 9.04 -0.43
N GLY A 77 -1.25 9.62 0.56
CA GLY A 77 -2.33 10.59 0.35
C GLY A 77 -3.67 9.99 -0.11
N VAL A 78 -3.90 8.69 0.10
CA VAL A 78 -5.09 7.99 -0.40
C VAL A 78 -5.85 7.26 0.72
N GLY A 79 -6.93 7.85 1.22
CA GLY A 79 -7.70 7.28 2.34
C GLY A 79 -8.46 5.99 2.05
N SER A 80 -8.63 5.62 0.77
CA SER A 80 -9.37 4.42 0.35
C SER A 80 -8.53 3.14 0.33
N LEU A 81 -7.24 3.20 0.70
CA LEU A 81 -6.35 2.04 0.73
C LEU A 81 -6.21 1.49 2.15
N ALA A 82 -5.75 0.24 2.24
CA ALA A 82 -5.25 -0.32 3.48
C ALA A 82 -3.76 0.05 3.68
N TYR A 83 -3.31 0.10 4.92
CA TYR A 83 -1.91 0.35 5.26
C TYR A 83 -1.43 -0.62 6.31
N ALA A 84 -0.34 -1.33 6.03
CA ALA A 84 0.39 -2.13 6.99
C ALA A 84 1.63 -1.35 7.42
N GLY A 85 1.65 -0.90 8.68
CA GLY A 85 2.72 -0.12 9.27
C GLY A 85 3.67 -0.96 10.12
N TYR A 86 4.83 -0.40 10.48
CA TYR A 86 5.86 -1.05 11.29
C TYR A 86 6.20 -2.46 10.79
N HIS A 87 6.42 -2.60 9.49
CA HIS A 87 6.69 -3.89 8.83
C HIS A 87 5.56 -4.92 8.98
N GLY A 88 4.32 -4.45 9.18
CA GLY A 88 3.13 -5.30 9.32
C GLY A 88 2.59 -5.42 10.73
N ALA A 89 3.19 -4.78 11.73
CA ALA A 89 2.73 -4.86 13.12
C ALA A 89 1.36 -4.20 13.36
N GLU A 90 1.02 -3.20 12.54
CA GLU A 90 -0.28 -2.52 12.63
C GLU A 90 -0.96 -2.43 11.27
N LEU A 91 -2.30 -2.46 11.27
CA LEU A 91 -3.13 -2.39 10.10
C LEU A 91 -4.12 -1.22 10.21
N LEU A 92 -4.10 -0.31 9.24
CA LEU A 92 -5.12 0.72 9.07
C LEU A 92 -6.00 0.37 7.88
N MET A 93 -7.25 0.03 8.16
CA MET A 93 -8.21 -0.39 7.13
C MET A 93 -8.79 0.82 6.37
N PRO A 94 -9.24 0.64 5.11
CA PRO A 94 -9.91 1.69 4.36
C PRO A 94 -11.06 2.32 5.15
N GLY A 95 -11.14 3.65 5.15
CA GLY A 95 -12.21 4.39 5.85
C GLY A 95 -12.08 4.44 7.38
N THR A 96 -11.04 3.85 7.97
CA THR A 96 -10.81 3.92 9.41
C THR A 96 -9.83 5.03 9.80
N ALA A 97 -9.93 5.49 11.04
CA ALA A 97 -9.09 6.56 11.57
C ALA A 97 -7.88 6.05 12.38
N ARG A 98 -7.98 4.85 12.95
CA ARG A 98 -7.00 4.30 13.88
C ARG A 98 -6.50 2.93 13.41
N PRO A 99 -5.19 2.68 13.42
CA PRO A 99 -4.65 1.36 13.17
C PRO A 99 -5.08 0.37 14.25
N TRP A 100 -5.27 -0.88 13.85
CA TRP A 100 -5.36 -2.03 14.72
C TRP A 100 -3.97 -2.64 14.88
N GLN A 101 -3.50 -2.81 16.12
CA GLN A 101 -2.28 -3.57 16.42
C GLN A 101 -2.57 -5.06 16.32
N LEU A 102 -1.69 -5.82 15.66
CA LEU A 102 -1.86 -7.26 15.59
C LEU A 102 -1.60 -7.90 16.96
N PRO A 103 -2.52 -8.75 17.47
CA PRO A 103 -2.43 -9.30 18.83
C PRO A 103 -1.14 -10.09 19.11
N GLU A 104 -0.51 -10.68 18.08
CA GLU A 104 0.68 -11.52 18.25
C GLU A 104 1.94 -10.72 18.65
N LEU A 105 1.91 -9.37 18.61
CA LEU A 105 3.06 -8.51 18.90
C LEU A 105 2.97 -7.79 20.25
N GLU A 106 1.94 -8.05 21.05
CA GLU A 106 1.85 -7.52 22.43
C GLU A 106 2.80 -8.24 23.42
N HIS A 107 3.40 -9.38 23.02
CA HIS A 107 4.28 -10.18 23.89
C HIS A 107 5.77 -9.94 23.56
N GLY A 108 6.31 -8.83 24.04
CA GLY A 108 7.73 -8.50 23.84
C GLY A 108 8.24 -7.36 24.69
N ALA A 109 7.76 -7.24 25.94
CA ALA A 109 8.27 -6.30 26.92
C ALA A 109 8.00 -6.79 28.35
N ASP A 110 8.51 -7.98 28.67
CA ASP A 110 8.71 -8.45 30.06
C ASP A 110 10.16 -8.89 30.22
#